data_AF-A0A963I7X5-F1
#
_entry.id   AF-A0A963I7X5-F1
#
_cell.length_a   1.000
_cell.length_b   1.000
_cell.length_c   1.000
_cell.angle_alpha   90.00
_cell.angle_beta   90.00
_cell.angle_gamma   90.00
#
_symmetry.space_group_name_H-M   'P 1'
#
loop_
_entity.id
_entity.type
_entity.pdbx_description
1 polymer ?
#
loop_
_entity_poly.entity_id
_entity_poly.type
_entity_poly.pdbx_seq_one_letter_code
_entity_poly.pdbx_strand_id
1 'polypeptide(L)'
;TEDGVDRITGAPESGIYRMDADGRVRFHRFDHHRLAVESENEAYWLRISGPGDYRYEGADLGILITRGRSMTDDFTLNARAHHWIEGIKALYQAEPLAATAADDAPPAAGAFKLL
;
A
#
# COMPACT_ATOMS: atom_id res chain seq x y z
N THR A 1 -9.78 6.56 -7.38
CA THR A 1 -8.74 6.87 -6.37
C THR A 1 -8.75 8.36 -6.21
N GLU A 2 -8.47 8.91 -5.03
CA GLU A 2 -8.30 10.36 -4.92
C GLU A 2 -6.98 10.72 -5.61
N ASP A 3 -6.97 11.73 -6.48
CA ASP A 3 -5.80 12.19 -7.28
C ASP A 3 -4.69 12.84 -6.42
N GLY A 4 -4.55 12.42 -5.17
CA GLY A 4 -3.62 12.95 -4.18
C GLY A 4 -2.32 12.16 -4.14
N VAL A 5 -1.21 12.88 -3.98
CA VAL A 5 0.06 12.30 -3.56
C VAL A 5 0.15 12.44 -2.04
N ASP A 6 0.34 11.33 -1.34
CA ASP A 6 0.57 11.34 0.11
C ASP A 6 1.93 10.74 0.44
N ARG A 7 2.53 11.15 1.55
CA ARG A 7 3.75 10.53 2.09
C ARG A 7 3.38 9.51 3.14
N ILE A 8 3.85 8.28 2.96
CA ILE A 8 3.63 7.18 3.90
C ILE A 8 4.37 7.48 5.21
N THR A 9 3.64 7.41 6.33
CA THR A 9 4.18 7.57 7.69
C THR A 9 4.23 6.25 8.46
N GLY A 10 3.39 5.28 8.07
CA GLY A 10 3.38 3.93 8.62
C GLY A 10 3.03 2.91 7.54
N ALA A 11 3.71 1.75 7.57
CA ALA A 11 3.46 0.67 6.62
C ALA A 11 3.52 -0.70 7.32
N PRO A 12 2.66 -1.66 6.93
CA PRO A 12 2.72 -3.03 7.40
C PRO A 12 4.06 -3.69 7.05
N GLU A 13 4.61 -4.50 7.95
CA GLU A 13 5.82 -5.27 7.68
C GLU A 13 5.55 -6.41 6.69
N SER A 14 6.60 -6.87 6.00
CA SER A 14 6.49 -8.10 5.20
C SER A 14 6.32 -9.32 6.11
N GLY A 15 5.52 -10.29 5.67
CA GLY A 15 5.28 -11.52 6.42
C GLY A 15 3.90 -12.11 6.18
N ILE A 16 3.49 -13.01 7.07
CA ILE A 16 2.19 -13.67 7.03
C ILE A 16 1.18 -12.84 7.81
N TYR A 17 0.06 -12.58 7.16
CA TYR A 17 -1.14 -11.95 7.70
C TYR A 17 -2.25 -12.98 7.79
N ARG A 18 -3.14 -12.79 8.77
CA ARG A 18 -4.37 -13.57 8.91
C ARG A 18 -5.58 -12.66 8.82
N MET A 19 -6.60 -13.12 8.12
CA MET A 19 -7.92 -12.49 8.12
C MET A 19 -8.83 -13.24 9.09
N ASP A 20 -9.32 -12.52 10.09
CA ASP A 20 -10.27 -13.04 11.07
C ASP A 20 -11.68 -13.16 10.44
N ALA A 21 -12.61 -13.86 11.12
CA ALA A 21 -13.96 -14.10 10.61
C ALA A 21 -14.81 -12.82 10.42
N ASP A 22 -14.41 -11.72 11.08
CA ASP A 22 -15.01 -10.39 10.94
C ASP A 22 -14.40 -9.59 9.77
N GLY A 23 -13.49 -10.19 8.99
CA GLY A 23 -12.82 -9.56 7.85
C GLY A 23 -11.62 -8.70 8.23
N ARG A 24 -11.24 -8.62 9.52
CA ARG A 24 -10.07 -7.85 9.94
C ARG A 24 -8.78 -8.58 9.61
N VAL A 25 -7.87 -7.87 8.94
CA VAL A 25 -6.52 -8.36 8.63
C VAL A 25 -5.54 -7.93 9.70
N ARG A 26 -4.74 -8.87 10.20
CA ARG A 26 -3.72 -8.63 11.22
C ARG A 26 -2.41 -9.33 10.89
N PHE A 27 -1.30 -8.73 11.30
CA PHE A 27 -0.02 -9.40 11.24
C PHE A 27 -0.04 -10.66 12.11
N HIS A 28 0.43 -11.78 11.56
CA HIS A 28 0.48 -13.05 12.27
C HIS A 28 1.92 -13.40 12.65
N ARG A 29 2.82 -13.50 11.68
CA ARG A 29 4.23 -13.85 11.90
C ARG A 29 5.11 -13.38 10.75
N PHE A 30 6.38 -13.14 11.05
CA PHE A 30 7.40 -12.98 10.02
C PHE A 30 7.70 -14.33 9.37
N ASP A 31 7.79 -14.33 8.04
CA ASP A 31 8.30 -15.45 7.24
C ASP A 31 8.97 -14.87 5.99
N HIS A 32 9.86 -15.63 5.37
CA HIS A 32 10.53 -15.29 4.12
C HIS A 32 10.02 -16.14 2.95
N HIS A 33 9.27 -17.21 3.23
CA HIS A 33 8.75 -18.12 2.24
C HIS A 33 7.30 -17.77 1.89
N ARG A 34 7.08 -17.27 0.67
CA ARG A 34 5.74 -17.02 0.10
C ARG A 34 4.81 -18.25 0.11
N LEU A 35 5.34 -19.46 0.22
CA LEU A 35 4.58 -20.71 0.23
C LEU A 35 4.10 -21.11 1.64
N ALA A 36 4.51 -20.40 2.69
CA ALA A 36 4.14 -20.66 4.07
C ALA A 36 2.70 -20.25 4.42
N VAL A 37 1.94 -19.71 3.45
CA VAL A 37 0.49 -19.44 3.59
C VAL A 37 -0.24 -20.78 3.71
N GLU A 38 -0.86 -21.08 4.83
CA GLU A 38 -1.41 -22.43 5.05
C GLU A 38 -2.86 -22.58 4.59
N SER A 39 -3.63 -21.49 4.56
CA SER A 39 -5.07 -21.50 4.25
C SER A 39 -5.49 -20.27 3.44
N GLU A 40 -6.75 -20.24 2.98
CA GLU A 40 -7.34 -19.04 2.33
C GLU A 40 -7.54 -17.86 3.29
N ASN A 41 -7.45 -18.11 4.61
CA ASN A 41 -7.51 -17.09 5.66
C ASN A 41 -6.13 -16.54 6.03
N GLU A 42 -5.06 -17.04 5.40
CA GLU A 42 -3.74 -16.44 5.49
C GLU A 42 -3.33 -15.84 4.14
N ALA A 43 -2.42 -14.86 4.20
CA ALA A 43 -1.78 -14.29 3.03
C ALA A 43 -0.36 -13.88 3.38
N TYR A 44 0.53 -13.95 2.38
CA TYR A 44 1.88 -13.39 2.49
C TYR A 44 1.89 -12.00 1.86
N TRP A 45 2.37 -11.02 2.61
CA TRP A 45 2.58 -9.65 2.14
C TRP A 45 4.08 -9.40 1.97
N LEU A 46 4.48 -8.92 0.79
CA LEU A 46 5.80 -8.35 0.54
C LEU A 46 5.67 -6.84 0.40
N ARG A 47 6.08 -6.10 1.43
CA ARG A 47 6.11 -4.64 1.37
C ARG A 47 7.12 -4.16 0.33
N ILE A 48 6.70 -3.26 -0.55
CA ILE A 48 7.57 -2.51 -1.48
C ILE A 48 7.71 -1.07 -0.97
N SER A 49 6.61 -0.36 -0.72
CA SER A 49 6.64 1.01 -0.19
C SER A 49 6.52 1.04 1.34
N GLY A 50 7.40 1.80 1.98
CA GLY A 50 7.48 1.99 3.43
C GLY A 50 7.40 3.45 3.88
N PRO A 51 7.61 3.74 5.18
CA PRO A 51 7.63 5.10 5.69
C PRO A 51 8.67 5.98 4.99
N GLY A 52 8.26 7.17 4.58
CA GLY A 52 9.06 8.11 3.79
C GLY A 52 8.81 8.03 2.28
N ASP A 53 8.28 6.91 1.78
CA ASP A 53 7.89 6.77 0.38
C ASP A 53 6.57 7.49 0.08
N TYR A 54 6.28 7.68 -1.20
CA TYR A 54 5.06 8.30 -1.69
C TYR A 54 4.03 7.24 -2.12
N ARG A 55 2.76 7.48 -1.79
CA ARG A 55 1.62 6.75 -2.37
C ARG A 55 0.86 7.68 -3.32
N TYR A 56 0.52 7.15 -4.48
CA TYR A 56 -0.26 7.82 -5.53
C TYR A 56 -0.91 6.75 -6.43
N GLU A 57 -1.81 7.16 -7.32
CA GLU A 57 -2.44 6.21 -8.25
C GLU A 57 -1.40 5.53 -9.16
N GLY A 58 -1.39 4.20 -9.15
CA GLY A 58 -0.43 3.39 -9.92
C GLY A 58 0.89 3.09 -9.18
N ALA A 59 1.09 3.57 -7.96
CA ALA A 59 2.22 3.17 -7.12
C ALA A 59 1.98 1.78 -6.49
N ASP A 60 2.97 0.88 -6.61
CA ASP A 60 2.93 -0.44 -6.00
C ASP A 60 3.28 -0.38 -4.50
N LEU A 61 2.27 -0.52 -3.63
CA LEU A 61 2.50 -0.62 -2.18
C LEU A 61 3.24 -1.91 -1.78
N GLY A 62 2.97 -3.00 -2.50
CA GLY A 62 3.52 -4.32 -2.21
C GLY A 62 2.80 -5.43 -2.98
N ILE A 63 3.22 -6.67 -2.71
CA ILE A 63 2.68 -7.88 -3.35
C ILE A 63 1.92 -8.69 -2.31
N LEU A 64 0.65 -9.00 -2.60
CA LEU A 64 -0.18 -9.87 -1.79
C LEU A 64 -0.32 -11.24 -2.43
N ILE A 65 0.06 -12.28 -1.70
CA ILE A 65 0.00 -13.67 -2.16
C ILE A 65 -0.99 -14.42 -1.26
N THR A 66 -2.11 -14.84 -1.85
CA THR A 66 -3.18 -15.57 -1.18
C THR A 66 -3.28 -17.00 -1.69
N ARG A 67 -3.98 -17.87 -0.96
CA ARG A 67 -4.42 -19.16 -1.48
C ARG A 67 -5.84 -19.10 -2.06
N GLY A 68 -6.06 -19.96 -3.05
CA GLY A 68 -7.31 -20.07 -3.78
C GLY A 68 -7.45 -19.07 -4.91
N ARG A 69 -8.56 -19.19 -5.65
CA ARG A 69 -8.88 -18.31 -6.78
C ARG A 69 -9.26 -16.93 -6.24
N SER A 70 -8.70 -15.86 -6.81
CA SER A 70 -9.03 -14.47 -6.44
C SER A 70 -10.07 -13.81 -7.35
N MET A 71 -10.36 -14.43 -8.50
CA MET A 71 -11.34 -13.95 -9.47
C MET A 71 -12.53 -14.92 -9.61
N THR A 72 -13.68 -14.40 -10.03
CA THR A 72 -14.84 -15.18 -10.48
C THR A 72 -14.62 -15.65 -11.93
N ASP A 73 -15.55 -16.44 -12.45
CA ASP A 73 -15.52 -16.85 -13.87
C ASP A 73 -15.81 -15.69 -14.83
N ASP A 74 -16.38 -14.58 -14.32
CA ASP A 74 -16.60 -13.34 -15.05
C ASP A 74 -15.39 -12.38 -14.99
N PHE A 75 -14.22 -12.88 -14.58
CA PHE A 75 -12.95 -12.12 -14.50
C PHE A 75 -12.99 -10.92 -13.54
N THR A 76 -13.90 -10.91 -12.57
CA THR A 76 -13.97 -9.90 -11.51
C THR A 76 -13.36 -10.43 -10.21
N LEU A 77 -12.80 -9.55 -9.37
CA LEU A 77 -12.31 -9.96 -8.05
C LEU A 77 -13.46 -10.47 -7.18
N ASN A 78 -13.23 -11.57 -6.47
CA ASN A 78 -14.22 -12.09 -5.54
C ASN A 78 -14.22 -11.30 -4.21
N ALA A 79 -15.26 -11.51 -3.41
CA ALA A 79 -15.42 -10.82 -2.14
C ALA A 79 -14.20 -10.99 -1.22
N ARG A 80 -13.62 -12.19 -1.14
CA ARG A 80 -12.45 -12.45 -0.29
C ARG A 80 -11.23 -11.64 -0.71
N ALA A 81 -10.97 -11.54 -2.01
CA ALA A 81 -9.88 -10.72 -2.54
C ALA A 81 -10.06 -9.24 -2.18
N HIS A 82 -11.30 -8.72 -2.24
CA HIS A 82 -11.59 -7.35 -1.80
C HIS A 82 -11.33 -7.14 -0.30
N HIS A 83 -11.74 -8.06 0.57
CA HIS A 83 -11.46 -7.95 2.00
C HIS A 83 -9.95 -7.93 2.29
N TRP A 84 -9.19 -8.74 1.57
CA TRP A 84 -7.74 -8.77 1.67
C TRP A 84 -7.10 -7.43 1.25
N ILE A 85 -7.53 -6.88 0.12
CA ILE A 85 -7.03 -5.59 -0.40
C ILE A 85 -7.32 -4.47 0.60
N GLU A 86 -8.57 -4.35 1.04
CA GLU A 86 -8.97 -3.29 1.97
C GLU A 86 -8.32 -3.47 3.34
N GLY A 87 -8.21 -4.71 3.84
CA GLY A 87 -7.57 -5.01 5.11
C GLY A 87 -6.08 -4.67 5.12
N ILE A 88 -5.33 -4.96 4.05
CA ILE A 88 -3.92 -4.58 3.95
C ILE A 88 -3.76 -3.07 3.80
N LYS A 89 -4.57 -2.43 2.94
CA LYS A 89 -4.53 -0.96 2.76
C LYS A 89 -4.81 -0.22 4.06
N ALA A 90 -5.70 -0.72 4.91
CA ALA A 90 -6.02 -0.13 6.21
C ALA A 90 -4.84 -0.12 7.21
N LEU A 91 -3.79 -0.91 6.96
CA LEU A 91 -2.58 -0.91 7.80
C LEU A 91 -1.59 0.20 7.41
N TYR A 92 -1.79 0.86 6.27
CA TYR A 92 -0.98 2.00 5.85
C TYR A 92 -1.48 3.30 6.49
N GLN A 93 -0.53 4.11 6.95
CA GLN A 93 -0.76 5.47 7.41
C GLN A 93 0.00 6.41 6.48
N ALA A 94 -0.61 7.53 6.12
CA ALA A 94 0.03 8.55 5.31
C ALA A 94 -0.51 9.93 5.63
N GLU A 95 0.29 10.93 5.31
CA GLU A 95 -0.05 12.34 5.42
C GLU A 95 -0.09 12.96 4.02
N PRO A 96 -1.11 13.77 3.71
CA PRO A 96 -1.14 14.52 2.46
C PRO A 96 0.09 15.39 2.32
N LEU A 97 0.66 15.44 1.12
CA LEU A 97 1.66 16.46 0.83
C LEU A 97 0.96 17.81 0.77
N ALA A 98 1.39 18.73 1.63
CA ALA A 98 1.08 20.13 1.44
C ALA A 98 1.58 20.52 0.05
N ALA A 99 0.69 20.97 -0.82
CA ALA A 99 1.11 21.70 -2.00
C ALA A 99 1.98 22.84 -1.49
N THR A 100 3.29 22.81 -1.75
CA THR A 100 4.11 24.00 -1.61
C THR A 100 3.40 25.05 -2.42
N ALA A 101 2.85 26.07 -1.75
CA ALA A 101 2.48 27.29 -2.43
C ALA A 101 3.70 27.61 -3.29
N ALA A 102 3.51 27.58 -4.62
CA ALA A 102 4.51 28.18 -5.48
C ALA A 102 4.71 29.57 -4.88
N ASP A 103 5.95 29.87 -4.48
CA ASP A 103 6.31 31.23 -4.18
C ASP A 103 6.07 31.97 -5.51
N ASP A 104 4.86 32.52 -5.67
CA ASP A 104 4.49 33.47 -6.73
C ASP A 104 5.24 34.80 -6.54
N ALA A 105 6.19 34.84 -5.59
CA ALA A 105 7.21 35.86 -5.54
C ALA A 105 8.01 35.78 -6.86
N PRO A 106 7.91 36.80 -7.74
CA PRO A 106 8.72 36.83 -8.93
C PRO A 106 10.20 36.71 -8.51
N PRO A 107 11.00 35.89 -9.21
CA PRO A 107 12.41 35.75 -8.86
C PRO A 107 13.05 37.14 -8.84
N ALA A 108 13.72 37.47 -7.74
CA ALA A 108 14.44 38.74 -7.64
C ALA A 108 15.43 38.83 -8.81
N ALA A 109 15.43 39.98 -9.50
CA ALA A 109 16.34 40.21 -10.62
C ALA A 109 17.79 39.96 -10.17
N GLY A 110 18.46 38.96 -10.75
CA GLY A 110 19.83 38.57 -10.45
C GLY A 110 20.02 37.27 -9.64
N ALA A 111 18.96 36.54 -9.31
CA ALA A 111 19.04 35.35 -8.45
C ALA A 111 19.52 34.05 -9.15
N PHE A 112 19.84 34.06 -10.44
CA PHE A 112 20.29 32.85 -11.15
C PHE A 112 21.76 32.95 -11.55
N LYS A 113 22.56 32.01 -11.04
CA LYS A 113 23.93 31.77 -11.48
C LYS A 113 23.91 30.62 -12.49
N LEU A 114 24.19 30.93 -13.76
CA LEU A 114 24.43 29.92 -14.78
C LEU A 114 25.87 29.42 -14.60
N LEU A 115 26.04 28.12 -14.37
CA LEU A 115 27.32 27.41 -14.42
C LEU A 115 27.38 26.58 -15.70
#